data_AF-A0A846PKI7-F1
#
_entry.id   AF-A0A846PKI7-F1
#
_cell.length_a   1.000
_cell.length_b   1.000
_cell.length_c   1.000
_cell.angle_alpha   90.00
_cell.angle_beta   90.00
_cell.angle_gamma   90.00
#
_symmetry.space_group_name_H-M   'P 1'
#
loop_
_entity.id
_entity.type
_entity.pdbx_description
1 polymer ?
#
loop_
_entity_poly.entity_id
_entity_poly.type
_entity_poly.pdbx_seq_one_letter_code
_entity_poly.pdbx_strand_id
1 'polypeptide(L)' 'MKKVDMYTIDLTKIDGDGAFSCPKCGAVISPDDETEEVYTIVDTRIENDELAELTVSCNDCGSKIRLTGFLSQSREN' A
#
# COMPACT_ATOMS: atom_id res chain seq x y z
N MET A 1 19.24 -17.46 0.97
CA MET A 1 17.84 -17.52 0.49
C MET A 1 17.09 -16.37 1.15
N LYS A 2 16.83 -15.26 0.44
CA LYS A 2 16.04 -14.15 1.00
C LYS A 2 14.56 -14.49 0.76
N LYS A 3 13.82 -14.77 1.83
CA LYS A 3 12.36 -14.95 1.75
C LYS A 3 11.77 -13.67 1.14
N VAL A 4 10.95 -13.83 0.12
CA VAL A 4 10.08 -12.75 -0.36
C VAL A 4 9.00 -12.61 0.69
N ASP A 5 9.25 -11.74 1.66
CA ASP A 5 8.28 -11.39 2.68
C ASP A 5 7.24 -10.47 2.02
N MET A 6 6.04 -10.98 1.79
CA MET A 6 4.87 -10.15 1.49
C MET A 6 4.38 -9.57 2.81
N TYR A 7 4.31 -8.25 2.89
CA TYR A 7 3.80 -7.55 4.07
C TYR A 7 2.36 -7.16 3.84
N THR A 8 1.46 -7.49 4.78
CA THR A 8 0.09 -7.00 4.72
C THR A 8 -0.05 -5.83 5.68
N ILE A 9 -0.53 -4.70 5.18
CA ILE A 9 -0.72 -3.47 5.95
C ILE A 9 -2.18 -3.07 5.83
N ASP A 10 -2.86 -3.04 6.97
CA ASP A 10 -4.22 -2.52 7.09
C ASP A 10 -4.18 -1.02 7.36
N LEU A 11 -4.55 -0.22 6.35
CA LEU A 11 -4.62 1.25 6.47
C LEU A 11 -5.68 1.69 7.50
N THR A 12 -6.74 0.90 7.71
CA THR A 12 -7.76 1.16 8.76
C THR A 12 -7.21 1.14 10.19
N LYS A 13 -6.04 0.53 10.39
CA LYS A 13 -5.36 0.44 11.68
C LYS A 13 -4.35 1.56 11.89
N ILE A 14 -4.04 2.32 10.85
CA ILE A 14 -3.07 3.42 10.90
C ILE A 14 -3.86 4.71 11.15
N ASP A 15 -3.61 5.32 12.30
CA ASP A 15 -4.11 6.65 12.65
C ASP A 15 -3.24 7.69 11.91
N GLY A 16 -3.72 8.21 10.77
CA GLY A 16 -3.00 9.22 9.95
C GLY A 16 -3.40 9.25 8.48
N ASP A 17 -2.73 10.06 7.66
CA ASP A 17 -2.94 10.26 6.20
C ASP A 17 -2.66 9.00 5.32
N GLY A 18 -2.61 7.81 5.90
CA GLY A 18 -2.30 6.57 5.18
C GLY A 18 -0.82 6.39 4.83
N ALA A 19 0.08 7.25 5.31
CA ALA A 19 1.53 7.09 5.17
C ALA A 19 2.05 5.95 6.06
N PHE A 20 2.81 5.03 5.48
CA PHE A 20 3.39 3.89 6.17
C PHE A 20 4.85 3.68 5.77
N SER A 21 5.70 3.35 6.74
CA SER A 21 7.10 3.02 6.47
C SER A 21 7.26 1.54 6.13
N CYS A 22 7.99 1.24 5.06
CA CYS A 22 8.29 -0.12 4.62
C CYS A 22 9.00 -0.89 5.75
N PRO A 23 8.46 -2.03 6.21
CA PRO A 23 9.06 -2.80 7.32
C PRO A 23 10.40 -3.46 6.95
N LYS A 24 10.80 -3.41 5.67
CA LYS A 24 12.06 -3.99 5.18
C LYS A 24 13.23 -2.99 5.24
N CYS A 25 13.05 -1.78 4.71
CA CYS A 25 14.10 -0.77 4.58
C CYS A 25 13.79 0.55 5.29
N GLY A 26 12.55 0.79 5.69
CA GLY A 26 12.10 2.05 6.28
C GLY A 26 11.68 3.11 5.26
N ALA A 27 11.60 2.79 3.95
CA ALA A 27 11.11 3.73 2.94
C ALA A 27 9.69 4.19 3.29
N VAL A 28 9.45 5.50 3.28
CA VAL A 28 8.13 6.08 3.56
C VAL A 28 7.27 5.93 2.30
N ILE A 29 6.21 5.16 2.40
CA ILE A 29 5.23 4.98 1.33
C ILE A 29 3.97 5.71 1.75
N SER A 30 3.62 6.74 1.00
CA SER A 30 2.41 7.52 1.21
C SER A 30 1.49 7.37 0.00
N PRO A 31 0.17 7.36 0.19
CA PRO A 31 -0.78 7.41 -0.92
C PRO A 31 -0.67 8.73 -1.71
N ASP A 32 -0.12 9.78 -1.11
CA ASP A 32 0.18 11.08 -1.75
C ASP A 32 1.47 11.07 -2.59
N ASP A 33 2.32 10.05 -2.40
CA ASP A 33 3.52 9.84 -3.22
C ASP A 33 3.09 9.24 -4.57
N GLU A 34 2.61 10.10 -5.46
CA GLU A 34 2.20 9.77 -6.83
C GLU A 34 3.37 9.67 -7.81
N THR A 35 4.60 9.98 -7.38
CA THR A 35 5.74 10.06 -8.31
C THR A 35 6.26 8.69 -8.78
N GLU A 36 5.72 7.58 -8.26
CA GLU A 36 6.16 6.21 -8.54
C GLU A 36 7.67 5.96 -8.26
N GLU A 37 8.36 6.91 -7.64
CA GLU A 37 9.82 6.83 -7.42
C GLU A 37 10.16 5.88 -6.26
N VAL A 38 9.30 5.86 -5.23
CA VAL A 38 9.54 5.11 -3.98
C VAL A 38 8.93 3.70 -4.04
N TYR A 39 7.79 3.56 -4.71
CA TYR A 39 7.09 2.30 -4.89
C TYR A 39 6.38 2.25 -6.24
N THR A 40 6.13 1.04 -6.72
CA THR A 40 5.39 0.77 -7.95
C THR A 40 4.21 -0.12 -7.64
N ILE A 41 3.02 0.24 -8.12
CA ILE A 41 1.84 -0.62 -8.00
C ILE A 41 2.02 -1.83 -8.90
N VAL A 42 1.99 -3.03 -8.31
CA VAL A 42 2.18 -4.29 -9.04
C VAL A 42 0.88 -5.07 -9.21
N ASP A 43 -0.10 -4.85 -8.34
CA ASP A 43 -1.41 -5.47 -8.44
C ASP A 43 -2.47 -4.56 -7.81
N THR A 44 -3.61 -4.42 -8.46
CA THR A 44 -4.74 -3.63 -7.95
C THR A 44 -5.98 -4.49 -8.04
N ARG A 45 -6.67 -4.66 -6.92
CA ARG A 45 -7.88 -5.46 -6.82
C ARG A 45 -9.06 -4.58 -6.46
N ILE A 46 -10.05 -4.58 -7.33
CA ILE A 46 -11.32 -3.86 -7.17
C ILE A 46 -12.43 -4.90 -7.01
N GLU A 47 -13.25 -4.74 -5.97
CA GLU A 47 -14.45 -5.56 -5.75
C GLU A 47 -15.66 -4.64 -5.60
N ASN A 48 -16.75 -4.93 -6.31
CA ASN A 48 -17.99 -4.11 -6.29
C ASN A 48 -17.77 -2.63 -6.62
N ASP A 49 -16.92 -2.33 -7.62
CA ASP A 49 -16.53 -0.97 -8.02
C ASP A 49 -15.75 -0.18 -6.94
N GLU A 50 -15.31 -0.84 -5.86
CA GLU A 50 -14.49 -0.25 -4.80
C GLU A 50 -13.12 -0.90 -4.72
N LEU A 51 -12.09 -0.10 -4.44
CA LEU A 51 -10.74 -0.60 -4.21
C LEU A 51 -10.76 -1.52 -2.99
N ALA A 52 -10.47 -2.80 -3.18
CA ALA A 52 -10.49 -3.80 -2.12
C ALA A 52 -9.07 -4.03 -1.56
N GLU A 53 -8.11 -4.26 -2.45
CA GLU A 53 -6.73 -4.53 -2.10
C GLU A 53 -5.78 -3.85 -3.11
N LEU A 54 -4.65 -3.36 -2.65
CA LEU A 54 -3.60 -2.79 -3.51
C LEU A 54 -2.26 -3.41 -3.14
N THR A 55 -1.60 -4.08 -4.09
CA THR A 55 -0.25 -4.57 -3.88
C THR A 55 0.75 -3.62 -4.54
N VAL A 56 1.64 -3.08 -3.72
CA VAL A 56 2.75 -2.22 -4.14
C VAL A 56 4.08 -2.94 -3.93
N SER A 57 5.04 -2.67 -4.80
CA SER A 57 6.42 -3.12 -4.67
C SER A 57 7.30 -1.92 -4.36
N CYS A 58 8.00 -1.97 -3.24
CA CYS A 58 8.97 -0.94 -2.88
C CYS A 58 10.14 -0.99 -3.87
N ASN A 59 10.48 0.15 -4.48
CA ASN A 59 11.53 0.23 -5.49
C ASN A 59 12.93 0.25 -4.86
N ASP A 60 13.02 0.73 -3.62
CA ASP A 60 14.26 0.81 -2.84
C ASP A 60 14.79 -0.57 -2.41
N CYS A 61 13.90 -1.46 -1.93
CA CYS A 61 14.28 -2.78 -1.43
C CYS A 61 13.71 -3.97 -2.22
N GLY A 62 12.80 -3.73 -3.16
CA GLY A 62 12.13 -4.78 -3.95
C GLY A 62 11.10 -5.60 -3.18
N SER A 63 10.60 -5.12 -2.03
CA SER A 63 9.64 -5.86 -1.21
C SER A 63 8.20 -5.60 -1.65
N LYS A 64 7.34 -6.63 -1.60
CA LYS A 64 5.92 -6.50 -1.93
C LYS A 64 5.11 -6.24 -0.66
N ILE A 65 4.29 -5.21 -0.69
CA ILE A 65 3.38 -4.82 0.39
C ILE A 65 1.96 -4.85 -0.17
N ARG A 66 1.08 -5.57 0.50
CA ARG A 66 -0.35 -5.63 0.24
C ARG A 66 -1.05 -4.69 1.22
N LEU A 67 -1.63 -3.65 0.67
CA LEU A 67 -2.45 -2.68 1.38
C LEU A 67 -3.89 -3.13 1.36
N THR A 68 -4.51 -3.09 2.54
CA THR A 68 -5.92 -3.42 2.77
C THR A 68 -6.55 -2.29 3.58
N GLY A 69 -7.87 -2.22 3.59
CA GLY A 69 -8.59 -1.18 4.33
C GLY A 69 -8.91 0.08 3.53
N PHE A 70 -8.97 -0.02 2.21
CA PHE A 70 -9.53 1.00 1.31
C PHE A 70 -11.07 1.10 1.41
N LEU A 71 -11.60 1.05 2.62
CA LEU A 71 -13.03 1.18 2.89
C LEU A 71 -13.45 2.65 2.68
N SER A 72 -13.82 2.96 1.44
CA SER A 72 -14.92 3.87 1.08
C SER A 72 -14.91 5.24 1.78
N GLN A 73 -14.18 6.22 1.24
CA GLN A 73 -14.51 7.64 1.50
C GLN A 73 -15.37 8.26 0.39
N SER A 74 -16.05 7.44 -0.40
CA SER A 74 -16.90 7.91 -1.50
C SER A 74 -18.38 7.69 -1.20
N ARG A 75 -18.91 8.36 -0.18
CA ARG A 75 -20.32 8.82 -0.10
C ARG A 75 -20.42 10.13 0.69
N GLU A 76 -19.93 11.21 0.10
CA GLU A 76 -20.47 12.53 0.40
C GLU A 76 -21.82 12.64 -0.32
N ASN A 77 -22.86 12.89 0.49
CA ASN A 77 -24.29 12.87 0.22
C ASN A 77 -24.78 14.03 -0.65
#